data_AF-A0A0G4FRR9-F1
#
_entry.id   AF-A0A0G4FRR9-F1
#
_cell.length_a   1.000
_cell.length_b   1.000
_cell.length_c   1.000
_cell.angle_alpha   90.00
_cell.angle_beta   90.00
_cell.angle_gamma   90.00
#
_symmetry.space_group_name_H-M   'P 1'
#
loop_
_entity.id
_entity.type
_entity.pdbx_description
1 polymer ?
#
loop_
_entity_poly.entity_id
_entity_poly.type
_entity_poly.pdbx_seq_one_letter_code
_entity_poly.pdbx_strand_id
1 'polypeptide(L)'
;MGNNHTADRSGATINDESLDFLHKADRDALHTRFEVGSLRATAHFLWEVDFSPYVLRTRLNRCLVAKGLHAIIAFDAQLDGHLLVKAIWLVDTQQWTEVVNALKLAEQRGFCTLPVTMSLEDIQRHTTKQAYLAEPRVLALWKMIGRHVDFGGNYGRFELFDQPGGGVRALRDEPGFELTINPPLPPTHPYHPHIINDNPPVRSSIDLQGVSWTADADVLTHASASEFIMDIIMWHPSLANRGKTPVVAV
;
A
#
# COMPACT_ATOMS: atom_id res chain seq x y z
N MET A 1 -0.15 49.66 26.48
CA MET A 1 -0.48 48.39 27.18
C MET A 1 -1.24 47.51 26.21
N GLY A 2 -0.52 46.64 25.50
CA GLY A 2 -1.08 45.70 24.52
C GLY A 2 -1.13 44.31 25.13
N ASN A 3 -2.31 43.68 25.08
CA ASN A 3 -2.55 42.36 25.65
C ASN A 3 -2.00 41.27 24.70
N ASN A 4 -0.93 40.60 25.12
CA ASN A 4 -0.45 39.37 24.49
C ASN A 4 -1.33 38.20 24.95
N HIS A 5 -2.18 37.69 24.06
CA HIS A 5 -2.83 36.40 24.27
C HIS A 5 -2.03 35.32 23.55
N THR A 6 -1.17 34.66 24.31
CA THR A 6 -0.45 33.44 23.91
C THR A 6 -1.48 32.32 23.77
N ALA A 7 -1.83 31.97 22.53
CA ALA A 7 -2.57 30.75 22.25
C ALA A 7 -1.61 29.57 22.34
N ASP A 8 -1.74 28.82 23.42
CA ASP A 8 -1.05 27.57 23.69
C ASP A 8 -1.29 26.58 22.53
N ARG A 9 -0.20 26.12 21.91
CA ARG A 9 -0.20 25.20 20.77
C ARG A 9 -0.05 23.78 21.30
N SER A 10 -1.15 23.18 21.71
CA SER A 10 -1.20 21.76 22.06
C SER A 10 -2.11 21.04 21.07
N GLY A 11 -1.52 20.22 20.20
CA GLY A 11 -2.25 19.27 19.37
C GLY A 11 -2.92 18.23 20.28
N ALA A 12 -4.15 17.84 19.96
CA ALA A 12 -4.90 16.88 20.78
C ALA A 12 -4.26 15.49 20.68
N THR A 13 -3.89 14.92 21.83
CA THR A 13 -3.44 13.54 22.00
C THR A 13 -4.58 12.68 22.57
N ILE A 14 -4.63 11.41 22.18
CA ILE A 14 -5.42 10.38 22.87
C ILE A 14 -4.43 9.32 23.35
N ASN A 15 -4.40 9.04 24.65
CA ASN A 15 -3.46 8.08 25.28
C ASN A 15 -1.98 8.35 24.96
N ASP A 16 -1.56 9.62 24.97
CA ASP A 16 -0.19 10.06 24.62
C ASP A 16 0.24 9.80 23.16
N GLU A 17 -0.67 9.35 22.28
CA GLU A 17 -0.43 9.23 20.85
C GLU A 17 -1.10 10.38 20.06
N SER A 18 -0.34 10.95 19.11
CA SER A 18 -0.77 12.06 18.26
C SER A 18 -1.65 11.54 17.11
N LEU A 19 -2.90 12.01 17.03
CA LEU A 19 -3.84 11.71 15.95
C LEU A 19 -3.52 12.53 14.68
N ASP A 20 -2.50 12.09 13.94
CA ASP A 20 -2.00 12.82 12.77
C ASP A 20 -2.82 12.58 11.48
N PHE A 21 -3.87 11.75 11.55
CA PHE A 21 -4.67 11.35 10.37
C PHE A 21 -5.68 12.41 9.92
N LEU A 22 -6.06 13.33 10.80
CA LEU A 22 -7.04 14.39 10.54
C LEU A 22 -6.38 15.78 10.54
N HIS A 23 -5.38 16.00 9.68
CA HIS A 23 -4.79 17.32 9.52
C HIS A 23 -5.67 18.30 8.73
N LYS A 24 -5.76 19.52 9.30
CA LYS A 24 -6.62 20.67 9.02
C LYS A 24 -6.45 21.33 7.63
N ALA A 25 -5.51 20.87 6.81
CA ALA A 25 -5.02 21.60 5.63
C ALA A 25 -5.96 21.57 4.41
N ASP A 26 -6.92 20.64 4.33
CA ASP A 26 -7.82 20.52 3.16
C ASP A 26 -9.19 21.20 3.34
N ARG A 27 -9.32 22.16 4.27
CA ARG A 27 -10.60 22.87 4.49
C ARG A 27 -11.06 23.72 3.29
N ASP A 28 -10.19 24.00 2.32
CA ASP A 28 -10.52 24.90 1.20
C ASP A 28 -11.11 24.24 -0.06
N ALA A 29 -11.24 22.92 -0.09
CA ALA A 29 -11.92 22.23 -1.21
C ALA A 29 -13.44 22.09 -1.02
N LEU A 30 -14.00 22.56 0.10
CA LEU A 30 -15.43 22.39 0.45
C LEU A 30 -16.33 23.56 0.01
N HIS A 31 -15.80 24.60 -0.61
CA HIS A 31 -16.57 25.82 -0.93
C HIS A 31 -17.42 25.74 -2.21
N THR A 32 -17.37 24.64 -2.96
CA THR A 32 -18.06 24.51 -4.27
C THR A 32 -19.31 23.64 -4.25
N ARG A 33 -19.78 23.16 -3.08
CA ARG A 33 -21.01 22.36 -2.98
C ARG A 33 -22.01 22.99 -2.02
N PHE A 34 -23.25 23.13 -2.48
CA PHE A 34 -24.34 23.87 -1.84
C PHE A 34 -24.93 23.20 -0.57
N GLU A 35 -24.31 22.13 -0.06
CA GLU A 35 -24.80 21.33 1.08
C GLU A 35 -23.93 21.44 2.36
N VAL A 36 -23.07 22.46 2.45
CA VAL A 36 -22.08 22.61 3.54
C VAL A 36 -22.70 23.10 4.87
N GLY A 37 -23.94 23.61 4.84
CA GLY A 37 -24.63 24.15 6.03
C GLY A 37 -24.88 23.11 7.13
N SER A 38 -25.03 21.82 6.79
CA SER A 38 -25.25 20.76 7.77
C SER A 38 -23.94 20.22 8.36
N LEU A 39 -22.89 20.12 7.55
CA LEU A 39 -21.58 19.55 7.91
C LEU A 39 -20.79 20.39 8.92
N ARG A 40 -20.97 21.72 8.94
CA ARG A 40 -20.20 22.61 9.81
C ARG A 40 -20.61 22.50 11.29
N ALA A 41 -21.87 22.13 11.55
CA ALA A 41 -22.36 21.80 12.89
C ALA A 41 -22.06 20.35 13.29
N THR A 42 -21.99 19.42 12.33
CA THR A 42 -21.59 18.03 12.60
C THR A 42 -20.09 17.88 12.82
N ALA A 43 -19.23 18.65 12.16
CA ALA A 43 -17.77 18.44 12.22
C ALA A 43 -17.16 18.63 13.63
N HIS A 44 -17.74 19.48 14.48
CA HIS A 44 -17.33 19.57 15.89
C HIS A 44 -17.90 18.42 16.73
N PHE A 45 -19.12 17.97 16.40
CA PHE A 45 -19.77 16.84 17.07
C PHE A 45 -19.11 15.49 16.72
N LEU A 46 -18.60 15.33 15.50
CA LEU A 46 -17.93 14.11 15.02
C LEU A 46 -16.48 13.98 15.51
N TRP A 47 -15.91 15.06 16.09
CA TRP A 47 -14.58 15.04 16.69
C TRP A 47 -14.61 14.46 18.12
N GLU A 48 -15.73 14.62 18.83
CA GLU A 48 -15.93 14.13 20.21
C GLU A 48 -16.65 12.78 20.29
N VAL A 49 -17.20 12.29 19.18
CA VAL A 49 -17.92 11.01 19.14
C VAL A 49 -16.95 9.89 18.75
N ASP A 50 -16.56 9.10 19.75
CA ASP A 50 -16.05 7.75 19.50
C ASP A 50 -17.13 6.95 18.76
N PHE A 51 -16.97 6.78 17.45
CA PHE A 51 -17.83 5.89 16.70
C PHE A 51 -17.60 4.45 17.16
N SER A 52 -18.68 3.74 17.44
CA SER A 52 -18.55 2.32 17.76
C SER A 52 -17.86 1.58 16.60
N PRO A 53 -17.02 0.57 16.88
CA PRO A 53 -16.38 -0.24 15.84
C PRO A 53 -17.38 -0.82 14.83
N TYR A 54 -18.61 -1.10 15.26
CA TYR A 54 -19.70 -1.55 14.37
C TYR A 54 -20.08 -0.51 13.31
N VAL A 55 -20.23 0.75 13.70
CA VAL A 55 -20.57 1.85 12.77
C VAL A 55 -19.43 2.06 11.78
N LEU A 56 -18.18 2.05 12.26
CA LEU A 56 -16.99 2.20 11.41
C LEU A 56 -16.86 1.04 10.41
N ARG A 57 -17.07 -0.21 10.83
CA ARG A 57 -17.08 -1.37 9.91
C ARG A 57 -18.16 -1.28 8.86
N THR A 58 -19.35 -0.85 9.25
CA THR A 58 -20.45 -0.64 8.30
C THR A 58 -20.06 0.40 7.25
N ARG A 59 -19.41 1.49 7.67
CA ARG A 59 -18.89 2.52 6.75
C ARG A 59 -17.78 1.97 5.85
N LEU A 60 -16.81 1.25 6.41
CA LEU A 60 -15.72 0.63 5.66
C LEU A 60 -16.26 -0.30 4.56
N ASN A 61 -17.22 -1.16 4.88
CA ASN A 61 -17.87 -2.04 3.90
C ASN A 61 -18.56 -1.26 2.79
N ARG A 62 -19.23 -0.15 3.09
CA ARG A 62 -19.81 0.73 2.07
C ARG A 62 -18.75 1.35 1.17
N CYS A 63 -17.63 1.81 1.73
CA CYS A 63 -16.50 2.33 0.94
C CYS A 63 -15.93 1.25 0.01
N LEU A 64 -15.74 0.03 0.51
CA LEU A 64 -15.25 -1.12 -0.29
C LEU A 64 -16.19 -1.44 -1.46
N VAL A 65 -17.52 -1.45 -1.21
CA VAL A 65 -18.51 -1.68 -2.27
C VAL A 65 -18.49 -0.54 -3.29
N ALA A 66 -18.51 0.72 -2.84
CA ALA A 66 -18.51 1.90 -3.69
C ALA A 66 -17.27 2.00 -4.59
N LYS A 67 -16.12 1.50 -4.12
CA LYS A 67 -14.85 1.46 -4.87
C LYS A 67 -14.66 0.16 -5.67
N GLY A 68 -15.60 -0.78 -5.61
CA GLY A 68 -15.46 -2.09 -6.28
C GLY A 68 -14.37 -2.98 -5.69
N LEU A 69 -13.96 -2.75 -4.43
CA LEU A 69 -12.85 -3.42 -3.77
C LEU A 69 -13.27 -4.59 -2.86
N HIS A 70 -14.56 -4.72 -2.54
CA HIS A 70 -15.08 -5.73 -1.60
C HIS A 70 -14.78 -7.20 -1.98
N ALA A 71 -14.55 -7.49 -3.26
CA ALA A 71 -14.16 -8.82 -3.74
C ALA A 71 -12.64 -9.00 -3.88
N ILE A 72 -11.85 -7.94 -3.66
CA ILE A 72 -10.39 -7.94 -3.87
C ILE A 72 -9.65 -7.85 -2.55
N ILE A 73 -10.11 -6.98 -1.64
CA ILE A 73 -9.51 -6.78 -0.33
C ILE A 73 -10.58 -6.83 0.76
N ALA A 74 -10.17 -7.34 1.91
CA ALA A 74 -10.92 -7.33 3.15
C ALA A 74 -10.01 -6.85 4.28
N PHE A 75 -10.64 -6.55 5.42
CA PHE A 75 -9.95 -6.10 6.61
C PHE A 75 -10.30 -7.03 7.76
N ASP A 76 -9.34 -7.29 8.63
CA ASP A 76 -9.52 -8.17 9.78
C ASP A 76 -10.72 -7.73 10.64
N ALA A 77 -11.51 -8.72 11.07
CA ALA A 77 -12.62 -8.51 11.98
C ALA A 77 -12.18 -8.16 13.42
N GLN A 78 -10.89 -7.99 13.70
CA GLN A 78 -10.37 -7.56 15.00
C GLN A 78 -9.85 -6.12 15.00
N LEU A 79 -9.91 -5.39 13.88
CA LEU A 79 -9.53 -3.98 13.86
C LEU A 79 -10.39 -3.15 14.81
N ASP A 80 -9.71 -2.32 15.60
CA ASP A 80 -10.29 -1.39 16.55
C ASP A 80 -10.66 -0.04 15.90
N GLY A 81 -11.13 0.91 16.69
CA GLY A 81 -11.62 2.20 16.17
C GLY A 81 -10.60 2.95 15.32
N HIS A 82 -9.35 3.07 15.81
CA HIS A 82 -8.33 3.86 15.12
C HIS A 82 -7.89 3.20 13.81
N LEU A 83 -7.68 1.87 13.81
CA LEU A 83 -7.33 1.13 12.60
C LEU A 83 -8.49 1.10 11.59
N LEU A 84 -9.74 1.07 12.05
CA LEU A 84 -10.90 1.16 11.17
C LEU A 84 -11.01 2.53 10.49
N VAL A 85 -10.74 3.63 11.20
CA VAL A 85 -10.71 4.98 10.59
C VAL A 85 -9.62 5.06 9.52
N LYS A 86 -8.44 4.50 9.80
CA LYS A 86 -7.35 4.42 8.84
C LYS A 86 -7.70 3.55 7.62
N ALA A 87 -8.33 2.39 7.83
CA ALA A 87 -8.82 1.52 6.77
C ALA A 87 -9.84 2.25 5.87
N ILE A 88 -10.77 2.99 6.47
CA ILE A 88 -11.74 3.81 5.73
C ILE A 88 -10.99 4.85 4.88
N TRP A 89 -10.02 5.55 5.46
CA TRP A 89 -9.22 6.52 4.71
C TRP A 89 -8.48 5.88 3.53
N LEU A 90 -7.82 4.73 3.75
CA LEU A 90 -7.13 3.99 2.69
C LEU A 90 -8.06 3.61 1.54
N VAL A 91 -9.25 3.09 1.84
CA VAL A 91 -10.22 2.67 0.81
C VAL A 91 -10.86 3.87 0.11
N ASP A 92 -11.24 4.90 0.87
CA ASP A 92 -12.04 6.01 0.34
C ASP A 92 -11.19 7.01 -0.47
N THR A 93 -9.94 7.25 -0.03
CA THR A 93 -9.10 8.32 -0.57
C THR A 93 -8.01 7.85 -1.53
N GLN A 94 -7.49 6.62 -1.37
CA GLN A 94 -6.38 6.16 -2.18
C GLN A 94 -6.84 5.52 -3.50
N GLN A 95 -5.97 5.56 -4.49
CA GLN A 95 -6.15 4.81 -5.73
C GLN A 95 -5.59 3.40 -5.58
N TRP A 96 -6.38 2.40 -5.98
CA TRP A 96 -6.07 0.98 -5.81
C TRP A 96 -5.85 0.25 -7.15
N THR A 97 -5.95 0.93 -8.28
CA THR A 97 -5.97 0.31 -9.62
C THR A 97 -4.77 -0.61 -9.86
N GLU A 98 -3.55 -0.16 -9.57
CA GLU A 98 -2.33 -0.94 -9.78
C GLU A 98 -2.30 -2.19 -8.88
N VAL A 99 -2.66 -2.02 -7.61
CA VAL A 99 -2.72 -3.10 -6.62
C VAL A 99 -3.78 -4.13 -7.01
N VAL A 100 -4.98 -3.68 -7.40
CA VAL A 100 -6.09 -4.54 -7.82
C VAL A 100 -5.70 -5.39 -9.03
N ASN A 101 -5.04 -4.77 -10.03
CA ASN A 101 -4.62 -5.49 -11.23
C ASN A 101 -3.59 -6.59 -10.91
N ALA A 102 -2.59 -6.25 -10.10
CA ALA A 102 -1.57 -7.22 -9.69
C ALA A 102 -2.11 -8.31 -8.76
N LEU A 103 -3.05 -8.00 -7.85
CA LEU A 103 -3.71 -9.03 -7.02
C LEU A 103 -4.59 -9.98 -7.85
N LYS A 104 -5.32 -9.47 -8.84
CA LYS A 104 -6.07 -10.32 -9.78
C LYS A 104 -5.15 -11.24 -10.58
N LEU A 105 -4.01 -10.72 -11.04
CA LEU A 105 -3.01 -11.54 -11.71
C LEU A 105 -2.45 -12.62 -10.77
N ALA A 106 -2.12 -12.25 -9.53
CA ALA A 106 -1.62 -13.19 -8.53
C ALA A 106 -2.64 -14.32 -8.24
N GLU A 107 -3.93 -14.01 -8.14
CA GLU A 107 -4.99 -15.01 -7.97
C GLU A 107 -5.10 -15.95 -9.18
N GLN A 108 -5.09 -15.42 -10.40
CA GLN A 108 -5.09 -16.21 -11.63
C GLN A 108 -3.88 -17.16 -11.73
N ARG A 109 -2.76 -16.79 -11.10
CA ARG A 109 -1.53 -17.58 -11.04
C ARG A 109 -1.47 -18.54 -9.86
N GLY A 110 -2.45 -18.48 -8.95
CA GLY A 110 -2.56 -19.33 -7.77
C GLY A 110 -1.67 -18.90 -6.61
N PHE A 111 -1.21 -17.64 -6.58
CA PHE A 111 -0.32 -17.13 -5.51
C PHE A 111 -1.08 -16.48 -4.36
N CYS A 112 -2.36 -16.17 -4.54
CA CYS A 112 -3.22 -15.72 -3.46
C CYS A 112 -4.67 -16.13 -3.71
N THR A 113 -5.51 -15.95 -2.71
CA THR A 113 -6.97 -16.08 -2.84
C THR A 113 -7.59 -14.72 -2.55
N LEU A 114 -8.52 -14.29 -3.41
CA LEU A 114 -9.27 -13.07 -3.20
C LEU A 114 -10.58 -13.34 -2.43
N PRO A 115 -11.01 -12.43 -1.54
CA PRO A 115 -10.32 -11.19 -1.17
C PRO A 115 -9.10 -11.44 -0.25
N VAL A 116 -8.03 -10.67 -0.44
CA VAL A 116 -6.89 -10.64 0.50
C VAL A 116 -7.31 -9.91 1.77
N THR A 117 -7.17 -10.55 2.93
CA THR A 117 -7.55 -9.95 4.21
C THR A 117 -6.33 -9.28 4.87
N MET A 118 -6.36 -7.96 4.98
CA MET A 118 -5.31 -7.20 5.66
C MET A 118 -5.48 -7.29 7.18
N SER A 119 -4.43 -7.74 7.86
CA SER A 119 -4.35 -7.88 9.31
C SER A 119 -4.00 -6.56 10.00
N LEU A 120 -4.00 -6.58 11.33
CA LEU A 120 -3.47 -5.48 12.14
C LEU A 120 -1.99 -5.17 11.79
N GLU A 121 -1.16 -6.20 11.61
CA GLU A 121 0.26 -6.05 11.25
C GLU A 121 0.41 -5.34 9.89
N ASP A 122 -0.44 -5.69 8.92
CA ASP A 122 -0.40 -5.08 7.58
C ASP A 122 -0.67 -3.60 7.64
N ILE A 123 -1.73 -3.22 8.33
CA ILE A 123 -2.11 -1.82 8.44
C ILE A 123 -1.04 -1.06 9.23
N GLN A 124 -0.43 -1.68 10.24
CA GLN A 124 0.58 -1.05 11.08
C GLN A 124 1.94 -0.84 10.40
N ARG A 125 2.19 -1.41 9.21
CA ARG A 125 3.39 -1.08 8.39
C ARG A 125 3.60 0.42 8.21
N HIS A 126 2.51 1.20 8.19
CA HIS A 126 2.56 2.67 8.18
C HIS A 126 1.91 3.27 9.41
N THR A 127 2.61 3.44 10.53
CA THR A 127 1.97 3.88 11.80
C THR A 127 1.24 5.21 11.70
N THR A 128 1.67 6.14 10.83
CA THR A 128 1.04 7.45 10.64
C THR A 128 0.63 7.71 9.18
N LYS A 129 -0.29 8.67 8.97
CA LYS A 129 -0.65 9.15 7.62
C LYS A 129 0.56 9.75 6.91
N GLN A 130 1.39 10.48 7.65
CA GLN A 130 2.58 11.12 7.10
C GLN A 130 3.61 10.09 6.64
N ALA A 131 3.80 9.00 7.40
CA ALA A 131 4.66 7.89 6.99
C ALA A 131 4.17 7.26 5.68
N TYR A 132 2.86 6.99 5.57
CA TYR A 132 2.27 6.48 4.33
C TYR A 132 2.46 7.43 3.14
N LEU A 133 2.23 8.74 3.34
CA LEU A 133 2.32 9.74 2.27
C LEU A 133 3.76 10.14 1.92
N ALA A 134 4.74 9.78 2.74
CA ALA A 134 6.16 9.99 2.44
C ALA A 134 6.68 9.01 1.37
N GLU A 135 5.91 7.97 1.06
CA GLU A 135 6.26 6.96 0.08
C GLU A 135 5.38 7.05 -1.17
N PRO A 136 5.91 6.62 -2.34
CA PRO A 136 5.06 6.39 -3.49
C PRO A 136 3.91 5.45 -3.14
N ARG A 137 2.68 5.90 -3.39
CA ARG A 137 1.44 5.20 -3.03
C ARG A 137 1.45 3.70 -3.39
N VAL A 138 1.95 3.34 -4.57
CA VAL A 138 2.00 1.92 -4.99
C VAL A 138 2.88 1.11 -4.04
N LEU A 139 4.07 1.60 -3.70
CA LEU A 139 4.96 0.92 -2.74
C LEU A 139 4.34 0.87 -1.34
N ALA A 140 3.75 1.99 -0.89
CA ALA A 140 3.11 2.08 0.42
C ALA A 140 1.98 1.05 0.59
N LEU A 141 1.14 0.87 -0.44
CA LEU A 141 0.09 -0.15 -0.45
C LEU A 141 0.69 -1.56 -0.50
N TRP A 142 1.69 -1.79 -1.35
CA TRP A 142 2.34 -3.10 -1.49
C TRP A 142 3.12 -3.55 -0.24
N LYS A 143 3.63 -2.62 0.56
CA LYS A 143 4.17 -2.94 1.89
C LYS A 143 3.14 -3.55 2.83
N MET A 144 1.87 -3.11 2.74
CA MET A 144 0.80 -3.63 3.57
C MET A 144 0.24 -4.95 3.03
N ILE A 145 0.03 -5.05 1.71
CA ILE A 145 -0.72 -6.18 1.14
C ILE A 145 0.14 -7.24 0.46
N GLY A 146 1.39 -6.91 0.11
CA GLY A 146 2.23 -7.75 -0.72
C GLY A 146 2.44 -9.14 -0.15
N ARG A 147 2.64 -9.24 1.18
CA ARG A 147 2.96 -10.50 1.87
C ARG A 147 1.87 -11.57 1.78
N HIS A 148 0.72 -11.26 1.20
CA HIS A 148 -0.36 -12.23 0.93
C HIS A 148 -0.24 -12.87 -0.46
N VAL A 149 0.72 -12.44 -1.26
CA VAL A 149 1.10 -13.09 -2.52
C VAL A 149 2.23 -14.08 -2.22
N ASP A 150 1.90 -15.36 -2.18
CA ASP A 150 2.80 -16.47 -1.84
C ASP A 150 3.20 -17.24 -3.09
N PHE A 151 4.48 -17.18 -3.45
CA PHE A 151 5.04 -17.92 -4.58
C PHE A 151 5.36 -19.38 -4.21
N GLY A 152 5.41 -19.70 -2.91
CA GLY A 152 5.64 -21.02 -2.36
C GLY A 152 7.10 -21.47 -2.39
N GLY A 153 7.42 -22.48 -1.58
CA GLY A 153 8.74 -23.10 -1.54
C GLY A 153 9.88 -22.11 -1.30
N ASN A 154 10.96 -22.23 -2.08
CA ASN A 154 12.15 -21.38 -1.96
C ASN A 154 11.97 -19.97 -2.57
N TYR A 155 10.85 -19.73 -3.27
CA TYR A 155 10.53 -18.43 -3.86
C TYR A 155 9.91 -17.46 -2.85
N GLY A 156 9.39 -17.99 -1.73
CA GLY A 156 8.86 -17.19 -0.64
C GLY A 156 7.61 -16.40 -1.04
N ARG A 157 7.50 -15.18 -0.51
CA ARG A 157 6.35 -14.29 -0.71
C ARG A 157 6.81 -12.97 -1.31
N PHE A 158 5.89 -12.25 -1.94
CA PHE A 158 6.17 -10.86 -2.29
C PHE A 158 6.14 -10.00 -1.03
N GLU A 159 7.26 -9.43 -0.61
CA GLU A 159 7.27 -8.54 0.54
C GLU A 159 8.19 -7.35 0.30
N LEU A 160 7.80 -6.19 0.80
CA LEU A 160 8.61 -4.98 0.77
C LEU A 160 9.05 -4.63 2.18
N PHE A 161 10.35 -4.40 2.35
CA PHE A 161 11.00 -4.14 3.64
C PHE A 161 11.62 -2.75 3.65
N ASP A 162 11.49 -2.07 4.78
CA ASP A 162 12.16 -0.79 5.02
C ASP A 162 13.64 -0.98 5.29
N GLN A 163 14.47 -0.11 4.70
CA GLN A 163 15.90 -0.09 4.97
C GLN A 163 16.29 0.99 5.99
N PRO A 164 17.24 0.70 6.89
CA PRO A 164 17.91 1.72 7.67
C PRO A 164 18.54 2.77 6.75
N GLY A 165 18.14 4.03 6.88
CA GLY A 165 18.67 5.14 6.07
C GLY A 165 17.82 5.58 4.88
N GLY A 166 16.64 4.98 4.68
CA GLY A 166 15.74 5.33 3.59
C GLY A 166 16.02 4.48 2.35
N GLY A 167 15.08 3.60 2.02
CA GLY A 167 15.22 2.63 0.93
C GLY A 167 14.23 1.49 1.12
N VAL A 168 14.05 0.68 0.08
CA VAL A 168 13.13 -0.45 0.10
C VAL A 168 13.85 -1.68 -0.43
N ARG A 169 13.73 -2.81 0.27
CA ARG A 169 14.06 -4.13 -0.29
C ARG A 169 12.80 -4.86 -0.71
N ALA A 170 12.92 -5.74 -1.70
CA ALA A 170 11.82 -6.58 -2.16
C ALA A 170 12.14 -8.06 -2.04
N LEU A 171 11.13 -8.89 -1.76
CA LEU A 171 11.16 -10.35 -1.62
C LEU A 171 11.93 -10.86 -0.40
N ARG A 172 13.10 -10.28 -0.09
CA ARG A 172 13.92 -10.64 1.07
C ARG A 172 14.53 -9.41 1.71
N ASP A 173 14.63 -9.43 3.04
CA ASP A 173 15.35 -8.42 3.79
C ASP A 173 16.85 -8.78 3.93
N GLU A 174 17.54 -8.84 2.78
CA GLU A 174 18.98 -9.12 2.75
C GLU A 174 19.69 -8.26 1.68
N PRO A 175 21.02 -8.04 1.79
CA PRO A 175 21.78 -7.33 0.77
C PRO A 175 21.64 -7.98 -0.62
N GLY A 176 21.50 -7.15 -1.65
CA GLY A 176 21.27 -7.54 -3.04
C GLY A 176 19.81 -7.48 -3.47
N PHE A 177 18.87 -7.31 -2.53
CA PHE A 177 17.43 -7.20 -2.79
C PHE A 177 16.92 -5.75 -2.72
N GLU A 178 17.82 -4.77 -2.78
CA GLU A 178 17.49 -3.35 -2.78
C GLU A 178 16.81 -2.90 -4.07
N LEU A 179 15.81 -2.03 -3.90
CA LEU A 179 15.21 -1.27 -4.97
C LEU A 179 15.71 0.16 -4.95
N THR A 180 16.22 0.63 -6.09
CA THR A 180 16.41 2.06 -6.29
C THR A 180 15.11 2.66 -6.80
N ILE A 181 14.43 3.41 -5.93
CA ILE A 181 13.15 4.07 -6.26
C ILE A 181 13.44 5.41 -6.97
N ASN A 182 12.78 5.62 -8.11
CA ASN A 182 12.99 6.78 -8.97
C ASN A 182 14.50 6.99 -9.29
N PRO A 183 15.18 5.99 -9.88
CA PRO A 183 16.60 6.07 -10.16
C PRO A 183 16.90 7.25 -11.10
N PRO A 184 18.11 7.83 -11.04
CA PRO A 184 18.51 8.82 -12.02
C PRO A 184 18.50 8.19 -13.42
N LEU A 185 17.75 8.83 -14.33
CA LEU A 185 17.63 8.41 -15.73
C LEU A 185 18.35 9.42 -16.63
N PRO A 186 19.00 8.96 -17.72
CA PRO A 186 19.54 9.86 -18.74
C PRO A 186 18.47 10.84 -19.26
N PRO A 187 18.81 12.07 -19.67
CA PRO A 187 17.82 13.07 -20.08
C PRO A 187 16.90 12.63 -21.22
N THR A 188 17.35 11.73 -22.09
CA THR A 188 16.60 11.21 -23.24
C THR A 188 15.92 9.86 -22.97
N HIS A 189 15.84 9.44 -21.70
CA HIS A 189 15.25 8.15 -21.35
C HIS A 189 13.76 8.10 -21.72
N PRO A 190 13.27 7.02 -22.37
CA PRO A 190 11.88 6.92 -22.83
C PRO A 190 10.83 6.95 -21.71
N TYR A 191 11.23 6.77 -20.45
CA TYR A 191 10.31 6.80 -19.33
C TYR A 191 9.93 8.21 -18.89
N HIS A 192 10.73 9.24 -19.16
CA HIS A 192 10.48 10.61 -18.69
C HIS A 192 9.05 11.12 -18.94
N PRO A 193 8.43 10.91 -20.12
CA PRO A 193 7.05 11.33 -20.38
C PRO A 193 5.98 10.57 -19.57
N HIS A 194 6.35 9.46 -18.93
CA HIS A 194 5.44 8.52 -18.29
C HIS A 194 5.69 8.35 -16.78
N ILE A 195 6.64 9.11 -16.20
CA ILE A 195 6.91 9.06 -14.76
C ILE A 195 5.71 9.58 -13.98
N ILE A 196 5.22 8.76 -13.05
CA ILE A 196 4.16 9.11 -12.11
C ILE A 196 4.75 9.04 -10.71
N ASN A 197 4.64 10.12 -9.93
CA ASN A 197 5.26 10.21 -8.59
C ASN A 197 4.79 9.10 -7.64
N ASP A 198 3.50 8.73 -7.72
CA ASP A 198 2.89 7.67 -6.91
C ASP A 198 3.26 6.25 -7.35
N ASN A 199 3.84 6.13 -8.55
CA ASN A 199 4.21 4.87 -9.20
C ASN A 199 5.50 5.08 -10.03
N PRO A 200 6.63 5.42 -9.37
CA PRO A 200 7.83 5.86 -10.06
C PRO A 200 8.58 4.67 -10.68
N PRO A 201 9.50 4.91 -11.63
CA PRO A 201 10.43 3.90 -12.11
C PRO A 201 11.19 3.24 -10.96
N VAL A 202 11.50 1.96 -11.11
CA VAL A 202 12.23 1.18 -10.11
C VAL A 202 13.40 0.49 -10.80
N ARG A 203 14.59 0.60 -10.22
CA ARG A 203 15.75 -0.18 -10.67
C ARG A 203 16.02 -1.29 -9.66
N SER A 204 16.22 -2.49 -10.18
CA SER A 204 16.42 -3.72 -9.40
C SER A 204 17.48 -4.61 -10.05
N SER A 205 18.25 -5.31 -9.21
CA SER A 205 19.13 -6.41 -9.59
C SER A 205 18.52 -7.78 -9.28
N ILE A 206 17.26 -7.84 -8.86
CA ILE A 206 16.62 -9.08 -8.45
C ILE A 206 16.18 -9.84 -9.68
N ASP A 207 16.64 -11.08 -9.82
CA ASP A 207 16.24 -11.99 -10.90
C ASP A 207 15.94 -13.40 -10.36
N LEU A 208 15.22 -14.18 -11.16
CA LEU A 208 14.87 -15.57 -10.88
C LEU A 208 15.93 -16.52 -11.44
N GLN A 209 16.91 -16.90 -10.63
CA GLN A 209 17.90 -17.92 -11.02
C GLN A 209 17.52 -19.31 -10.50
N GLY A 210 17.12 -20.18 -11.43
CA GLY A 210 16.82 -21.58 -11.15
C GLY A 210 15.55 -21.77 -10.32
N VAL A 211 15.70 -21.89 -8.99
CA VAL A 211 14.59 -22.19 -8.05
C VAL A 211 14.46 -21.19 -6.90
N SER A 212 15.11 -20.02 -7.00
CA SER A 212 15.11 -18.98 -5.98
C SER A 212 15.29 -17.61 -6.62
N TRP A 213 14.82 -16.58 -5.94
CA TRP A 213 15.24 -15.21 -6.23
C TRP A 213 16.70 -15.02 -5.81
N THR A 214 17.44 -14.28 -6.63
CA THR A 214 18.86 -13.96 -6.42
C THR A 214 19.13 -12.52 -6.83
N ALA A 215 20.16 -11.93 -6.22
CA ALA A 215 20.74 -10.69 -6.73
C ALA A 215 21.68 -11.02 -7.89
N ASP A 216 21.35 -10.54 -9.09
CA ASP A 216 22.16 -10.67 -10.30
C ASP A 216 23.08 -9.46 -10.48
N ALA A 217 24.12 -9.62 -11.31
CA ALA A 217 24.93 -8.51 -11.80
C ALA A 217 24.18 -7.65 -12.81
N ASP A 218 23.19 -8.23 -13.52
CA ASP A 218 22.37 -7.51 -14.48
C ASP A 218 21.29 -6.68 -13.76
N VAL A 219 21.32 -5.37 -14.02
CA VAL A 219 20.45 -4.40 -13.36
C VAL A 219 19.40 -3.91 -14.34
N LEU A 220 18.13 -4.21 -14.06
CA LEU A 220 16.99 -3.80 -14.87
C LEU A 220 16.36 -2.52 -14.31
N THR A 221 15.87 -1.66 -15.20
CA THR A 221 15.08 -0.47 -14.83
C THR A 221 13.67 -0.61 -15.37
N HIS A 222 12.75 -0.86 -14.46
CA HIS A 222 11.31 -0.97 -14.69
C HIS A 222 10.71 0.42 -14.90
N ALA A 223 9.71 0.49 -15.78
CA ALA A 223 9.03 1.75 -16.11
C ALA A 223 8.27 2.33 -14.91
N SER A 224 7.81 1.46 -14.01
CA SER A 224 7.16 1.85 -12.76
C SER A 224 7.21 0.75 -11.70
N ALA A 225 6.98 1.10 -10.44
CA ALA A 225 6.87 0.14 -9.34
C ALA A 225 5.83 -0.95 -9.60
N SER A 226 4.67 -0.58 -10.16
CA SER A 226 3.63 -1.54 -10.54
C SER A 226 4.05 -2.49 -11.67
N GLU A 227 4.94 -2.07 -12.56
CA GLU A 227 5.44 -2.93 -13.64
C GLU A 227 6.45 -3.92 -13.07
N PHE A 228 7.37 -3.47 -12.20
CA PHE A 228 8.22 -4.37 -11.41
C PHE A 228 7.40 -5.44 -10.66
N ILE A 229 6.36 -5.03 -9.93
CA ILE A 229 5.49 -5.97 -9.19
C ILE A 229 4.81 -6.98 -10.12
N MET A 230 4.23 -6.50 -11.23
CA MET A 230 3.57 -7.35 -12.21
C MET A 230 4.56 -8.34 -12.84
N ASP A 231 5.77 -7.88 -13.17
CA ASP A 231 6.84 -8.69 -13.73
C ASP A 231 7.23 -9.81 -12.77
N ILE A 232 7.50 -9.50 -11.49
CA ILE A 232 7.79 -10.51 -10.47
C ILE A 232 6.67 -11.56 -10.34
N ILE A 233 5.40 -11.15 -10.42
CA ILE A 233 4.26 -12.08 -10.40
C ILE A 233 4.20 -12.93 -11.69
N MET A 234 4.54 -12.36 -12.85
CA MET A 234 4.51 -13.06 -14.14
C MET A 234 5.63 -14.10 -14.30
N TRP A 235 6.84 -13.77 -13.88
CA TRP A 235 8.03 -14.60 -14.11
C TRP A 235 7.97 -15.95 -13.39
N HIS A 236 7.16 -16.06 -12.35
CA HIS A 236 7.02 -17.31 -11.63
C HIS A 236 6.16 -18.34 -12.40
N PRO A 237 6.70 -19.53 -12.73
CA PRO A 237 5.91 -20.60 -13.32
C PRO A 237 4.88 -21.05 -12.28
N SER A 238 3.59 -20.90 -12.59
CA SER A 238 2.48 -21.28 -11.72
C SER A 238 2.70 -22.75 -11.34
N LEU A 239 2.87 -23.02 -10.04
CA LEU A 239 3.09 -24.38 -9.54
C LEU A 239 1.94 -25.31 -9.99
N ALA A 240 0.73 -24.76 -10.16
CA ALA A 240 -0.45 -25.45 -10.67
C ALA A 240 -0.29 -26.08 -12.08
N ASN A 241 0.70 -25.66 -12.88
CA ASN A 241 0.86 -26.12 -14.26
C ASN A 241 2.18 -26.88 -14.54
N ARG A 242 3.01 -27.13 -13.51
CA ARG A 242 4.31 -27.80 -13.69
C ARG A 242 4.25 -29.27 -13.25
N GLY A 243 3.53 -30.09 -14.01
CA GLY A 243 3.63 -31.54 -13.91
C GLY A 243 4.93 -32.02 -14.55
N LYS A 244 5.85 -32.61 -13.77
CA LYS A 244 6.96 -33.38 -14.34
C LYS A 244 6.39 -34.70 -14.86
N THR A 245 6.27 -34.86 -16.17
CA THR A 245 6.04 -36.18 -16.76
C THR A 245 7.36 -36.95 -16.68
N PRO A 246 7.43 -38.11 -15.99
CA PRO A 246 8.62 -38.94 -15.99
C PRO A 246 8.93 -39.37 -17.42
N VAL A 247 10.18 -39.17 -17.85
CA VAL A 247 10.64 -39.74 -19.11
C VAL A 247 10.69 -41.25 -18.92
N VAL A 248 9.77 -41.96 -19.57
CA VAL A 248 9.86 -43.42 -19.69
C VAL A 248 10.95 -43.69 -20.72
N ALA A 249 12.06 -44.29 -20.29
CA ALA A 249 13.06 -44.80 -21.20
C ALA A 249 12.41 -45.89 -22.07
N VAL A 250 12.47 -45.73 -23.38
CA VAL A 250 12.11 -46.76 -24.37
C VAL A 250 13.33 -47.60 -24.68
#